data_AF-A0A2N2WBH4-F1
#
_entry.id   AF-A0A2N2WBH4-F1
#
_cell.length_a   1.000
_cell.length_b   1.000
_cell.length_c   1.000
_cell.angle_alpha   90.00
_cell.angle_beta   90.00
_cell.angle_gamma   90.00
#
_symmetry.space_group_name_H-M   'P 1'
#
loop_
_entity.id
_entity.type
_entity.pdbx_description
1 polymer ?
#
loop_
_entity_poly.entity_id
_entity_poly.type
_entity_poly.pdbx_seq_one_letter_code
_entity_poly.pdbx_strand_id
1 'polypeptide(L)'
;KVLRNWEQIVVAHMNLHDSTARPLLLGEDFVAEITIHLAELNADDLAIDLIFGQKENDEVKKISFKTEMKIKEVGDGIATFAAVIPNPQSGVFDYAIRMRPSNPLLPHLQDFNLVKWL
;
A
#
# COMPACT_ATOMS: atom_id res chain seq x y z
N LYS A 1 -12.89 -13.02 12.53
CA LYS A 1 -12.20 -11.86 13.14
C LYS A 1 -12.11 -10.70 12.15
N VAL A 2 -11.41 -10.88 11.02
CA VAL A 2 -11.25 -9.87 9.94
C VAL A 2 -12.57 -9.23 9.49
N LEU A 3 -13.55 -10.02 9.02
CA LEU A 3 -14.85 -9.49 8.53
C LEU A 3 -15.58 -8.57 9.50
N ARG A 4 -15.51 -8.86 10.81
CA ARG A 4 -16.21 -8.07 11.85
C ARG A 4 -15.52 -6.73 12.12
N ASN A 5 -14.20 -6.71 12.02
CA ASN A 5 -13.38 -5.55 12.40
C ASN A 5 -12.93 -4.74 11.17
N TRP A 6 -13.24 -5.19 9.95
CA TRP A 6 -12.80 -4.56 8.70
C TRP A 6 -13.18 -3.08 8.60
N GLU A 7 -14.38 -2.72 9.04
CA GLU A 7 -14.86 -1.34 9.05
C GLU A 7 -14.28 -0.47 10.17
N GLN A 8 -13.62 -1.08 11.16
CA GLN A 8 -13.01 -0.38 12.28
C GLN A 8 -11.53 -0.05 12.02
N ILE A 9 -10.95 -0.55 10.93
CA ILE A 9 -9.59 -0.23 10.53
C ILE A 9 -9.56 1.19 9.98
N VAL A 10 -8.66 2.03 10.50
CA VAL A 10 -8.52 3.43 10.10
C VAL A 10 -7.07 3.74 9.77
N VAL A 11 -6.84 4.47 8.68
CA VAL A 11 -5.54 5.02 8.34
C VAL A 11 -5.25 6.20 9.25
N ALA A 12 -4.23 6.07 10.09
CA ALA A 12 -3.78 7.13 11.00
C ALA A 12 -2.91 8.16 10.28
N HIS A 13 -2.02 7.68 9.40
CA HIS A 13 -1.07 8.53 8.70
C HIS A 13 -0.63 7.89 7.38
N MET A 14 -0.36 8.73 6.37
CA MET A 14 0.27 8.34 5.12
C MET A 14 1.40 9.32 4.81
N ASN A 15 2.59 8.79 4.62
CA ASN A 15 3.75 9.51 4.13
C ASN A 15 4.12 8.94 2.77
N LEU A 16 3.71 9.63 1.72
CA LEU A 16 3.87 9.22 0.32
C LEU A 16 4.54 10.36 -0.43
N HIS A 17 5.37 10.01 -1.41
CA HIS A 17 5.92 11.01 -2.32
C HIS A 17 4.78 11.59 -3.18
N ASP A 18 4.54 12.89 -3.06
CA ASP A 18 3.56 13.61 -3.86
C ASP A 18 4.15 13.94 -5.24
N SER A 19 3.82 13.12 -6.25
CA SER A 19 4.27 13.29 -7.63
C SER A 19 3.66 14.52 -8.31
N THR A 20 2.59 15.11 -7.74
CA THR A 20 1.97 16.34 -8.24
C THR A 20 2.71 17.58 -7.75
N ALA A 21 3.26 17.52 -6.53
CA ALA A 21 4.06 18.60 -5.96
C ALA A 21 5.51 18.60 -6.50
N ARG A 22 6.13 17.41 -6.65
CA ARG A 22 7.45 17.28 -7.27
C ARG A 22 7.57 15.99 -8.07
N PRO A 23 8.22 15.99 -9.24
CA PRO A 23 8.57 14.75 -9.90
C PRO A 23 9.61 13.98 -9.08
N LEU A 24 9.52 12.66 -9.14
CA LEU A 24 10.56 11.78 -8.61
C LEU A 24 11.78 11.83 -9.54
N LEU A 25 12.95 12.18 -9.01
CA LEU A 25 14.16 12.30 -9.82
C LEU A 25 14.75 10.92 -10.13
N LEU A 26 15.42 10.81 -11.28
CA LEU A 26 16.15 9.59 -11.63
C LEU A 26 17.24 9.32 -10.57
N GLY A 27 17.25 8.10 -10.04
CA GLY A 27 18.16 7.70 -8.95
C GLY A 27 17.61 7.93 -7.54
N GLU A 28 16.46 8.60 -7.39
CA GLU A 28 15.78 8.69 -6.10
C GLU A 28 14.92 7.46 -5.84
N ASP A 29 14.96 6.95 -4.61
CA ASP A 29 14.07 5.89 -4.18
C ASP A 29 12.68 6.47 -3.87
N PHE A 30 11.64 5.77 -4.32
CA PHE A 30 10.30 6.06 -3.85
C PHE A 30 10.08 5.37 -2.51
N VAL A 31 9.77 6.16 -1.48
CA VAL A 31 9.45 5.66 -0.14
C VAL A 31 7.98 5.94 0.14
N ALA A 32 7.27 4.90 0.58
CA ALA A 32 5.91 4.99 1.09
C ALA A 32 5.83 4.39 2.49
N GLU A 33 5.20 5.11 3.41
CA GLU A 33 4.87 4.62 4.75
C GLU A 33 3.41 4.90 5.08
N ILE A 34 2.74 3.92 5.67
CA ILE A 34 1.33 3.99 6.03
C ILE A 34 1.15 3.42 7.42
N THR A 35 0.57 4.22 8.30
CA THR A 35 0.28 3.84 9.68
C THR A 35 -1.21 3.59 9.83
N ILE A 36 -1.58 2.44 10.37
CA ILE A 36 -2.96 1.94 10.44
C ILE A 36 -3.30 1.56 11.88
N HIS A 37 -4.47 2.00 12.35
CA HIS A 37 -5.11 1.45 13.56
C HIS A 37 -5.76 0.12 13.20
N LEU A 38 -5.30 -0.96 13.81
CA LEU A 38 -5.66 -2.35 13.47
C LEU A 38 -6.98 -2.81 14.10
N ALA A 39 -7.63 -1.97 14.92
CA ALA A 39 -8.72 -2.38 15.81
C ALA A 39 -8.30 -3.61 16.64
N GLU A 40 -9.01 -4.73 16.52
CA GLU A 40 -8.61 -5.99 17.18
C GLU A 40 -7.72 -6.89 16.31
N LEU A 41 -7.35 -6.51 15.09
CA LEU A 41 -6.55 -7.33 14.18
C LEU A 41 -5.06 -7.27 14.46
N ASN A 42 -4.33 -8.26 13.97
CA ASN A 42 -2.87 -8.25 13.95
C ASN A 42 -2.37 -7.63 12.63
N ALA A 43 -1.16 -7.10 12.62
CA ALA A 43 -0.55 -6.57 11.41
C ALA A 43 -0.49 -7.63 10.29
N ASP A 44 -0.19 -8.89 10.64
CA ASP A 44 -0.13 -10.02 9.69
C ASP A 44 -1.50 -10.45 9.14
N ASP A 45 -2.61 -10.00 9.74
CA ASP A 45 -3.96 -10.24 9.20
C ASP A 45 -4.24 -9.33 7.97
N LEU A 46 -3.37 -8.37 7.69
CA LEU A 46 -3.49 -7.38 6.63
C LEU A 46 -2.30 -7.44 5.67
N ALA A 47 -2.58 -7.20 4.40
CA ALA A 47 -1.57 -6.91 3.40
C ALA A 47 -1.90 -5.57 2.74
N ILE A 48 -0.89 -4.72 2.65
CA ILE A 48 -0.98 -3.42 1.99
C ILE A 48 -0.22 -3.50 0.68
N ASP A 49 -0.96 -3.40 -0.42
CA ASP A 49 -0.40 -3.42 -1.76
C ASP A 49 -0.21 -1.98 -2.25
N LEU A 50 0.96 -1.71 -2.80
CA LEU A 50 1.29 -0.49 -3.51
C LEU A 50 1.39 -0.82 -5.01
N ILE A 51 0.56 -0.15 -5.81
CA ILE A 51 0.40 -0.39 -7.24
C ILE A 51 0.90 0.84 -7.98
N PHE A 52 1.87 0.66 -8.87
CA PHE A 52 2.42 1.73 -9.71
C PHE A 52 1.84 1.70 -11.10
N GLY A 53 1.33 2.84 -11.55
CA GLY A 53 0.88 3.09 -12.91
C GLY A 53 1.79 4.11 -13.59
N GLN A 54 2.25 3.80 -14.80
CA GLN A 54 2.94 4.79 -15.63
C GLN A 54 1.91 5.60 -16.40
N LYS A 55 2.02 6.93 -16.32
CA LYS A 55 1.23 7.84 -17.15
C LYS A 55 1.84 7.98 -18.52
N GLU A 56 0.98 7.94 -19.53
CA GLU A 56 1.30 8.33 -20.90
C GLU A 56 0.14 9.19 -21.42
N ASN A 57 0.41 10.47 -21.73
CA ASN A 57 -0.60 11.47 -22.09
C ASN A 57 -1.71 11.63 -21.04
N ASP A 58 -1.34 11.80 -19.76
CA ASP A 58 -2.23 11.95 -18.60
C ASP A 58 -3.16 10.76 -18.28
N GLU A 59 -3.05 9.65 -19.00
CA GLU A 59 -3.76 8.40 -18.71
C GLU A 59 -2.83 7.33 -18.15
N VAL A 60 -3.28 6.60 -17.13
CA VAL A 60 -2.58 5.40 -16.65
C VAL A 60 -2.81 4.26 -17.65
N LYS A 61 -1.85 4.06 -18.55
CA LYS A 61 -1.97 3.05 -19.62
C LYS A 61 -1.48 1.67 -19.23
N LYS A 62 -0.57 1.60 -18.24
CA LYS A 62 0.02 0.33 -17.82
C LYS A 62 0.32 0.34 -16.32
N ILE A 63 -0.04 -0.76 -15.66
CA ILE A 63 0.47 -1.08 -14.33
C ILE A 63 1.93 -1.52 -14.52
N SER A 64 2.86 -0.71 -14.02
CA SER A 64 4.29 -0.96 -14.17
C SER A 64 4.75 -2.10 -13.26
N PHE A 65 4.38 -2.06 -11.98
CA PHE A 65 4.59 -3.16 -11.04
C PHE A 65 3.70 -3.00 -9.81
N LYS A 66 3.59 -4.08 -9.04
CA LYS A 66 2.87 -4.14 -7.78
C LYS A 66 3.84 -4.68 -6.73
N THR A 67 3.87 -4.07 -5.55
CA THR A 67 4.64 -4.57 -4.41
C THR A 67 3.77 -4.61 -3.15
N GLU A 68 4.05 -5.55 -2.26
CA GLU A 68 3.45 -5.58 -0.93
C GLU A 68 4.37 -4.83 0.04
N MET A 69 3.78 -3.93 0.82
CA MET A 69 4.49 -3.19 1.86
C MET A 69 4.82 -4.12 3.02
N LYS A 70 6.01 -3.96 3.59
CA LYS A 70 6.46 -4.74 4.74
C LYS A 70 6.08 -4.07 6.04
N ILE A 71 5.79 -4.85 7.06
CA ILE A 71 5.61 -4.33 8.42
C ILE A 71 6.94 -3.74 8.88
N LYS A 72 6.93 -2.44 9.18
CA LYS A 72 8.08 -1.68 9.72
C LYS A 72 8.04 -1.63 11.24
N GLU A 73 6.86 -1.43 11.81
CA GLU A 73 6.66 -1.29 13.26
C GLU A 73 5.25 -1.73 13.66
N VAL A 74 5.10 -2.31 14.86
CA VAL A 74 3.81 -2.70 15.44
C VAL A 74 3.84 -2.40 16.93
N GLY A 75 2.80 -1.72 17.43
CA GLY A 75 2.65 -1.41 18.85
C GLY A 75 1.30 -0.75 19.13
N ASP A 76 0.75 -0.97 20.33
CA ASP A 76 -0.46 -0.29 20.83
C ASP A 76 -1.68 -0.33 19.87
N GLY A 77 -1.88 -1.46 19.17
CA GLY A 77 -2.97 -1.62 18.20
C GLY A 77 -2.78 -0.84 16.90
N ILE A 78 -1.56 -0.35 16.65
CA ILE A 78 -1.14 0.37 15.46
C ILE A 78 -0.04 -0.43 14.75
N ALA A 79 -0.04 -0.42 13.43
CA ALA A 79 1.08 -0.90 12.63
C ALA A 79 1.46 0.09 11.53
N THR A 80 2.76 0.22 11.30
CA THR A 80 3.32 0.98 10.19
C THR A 80 3.83 0.01 9.14
N PHE A 81 3.36 0.18 7.91
CA PHE A 81 3.78 -0.56 6.73
C PHE A 81 4.65 0.34 5.86
N ALA A 82 5.72 -0.20 5.29
CA ALA A 82 6.66 0.55 4.47
C ALA A 82 7.04 -0.20 3.19
N ALA A 83 7.21 0.55 2.10
CA ALA A 83 7.82 0.05 0.87
C ALA A 83 8.85 1.06 0.37
N VAL A 84 9.99 0.52 -0.08
CA VAL A 84 11.01 1.28 -0.79
C VAL A 84 11.14 0.68 -2.18
N ILE A 85 10.95 1.50 -3.20
CA ILE A 85 11.14 1.11 -4.58
C ILE A 85 12.41 1.80 -5.05
N PRO A 86 13.48 1.03 -5.27
CA PRO A 86 14.76 1.61 -5.64
C PRO A 86 14.72 2.08 -7.09
N ASN A 87 15.09 3.34 -7.31
CA ASN A 87 15.23 3.95 -8.64
C ASN A 87 14.15 3.50 -9.65
N PRO A 88 12.86 3.78 -9.40
CA PRO A 88 11.85 3.57 -10.43
C PRO A 88 12.25 4.35 -11.68
N GLN A 89 11.83 3.89 -12.86
CA GLN A 89 12.18 4.55 -14.12
C GLN A 89 11.86 6.04 -14.05
N SER A 90 12.62 6.90 -14.73
CA SER A 90 12.29 8.33 -14.79
C SER A 90 10.92 8.52 -15.47
N GLY A 91 10.05 9.36 -14.89
CA GLY A 91 8.74 9.64 -15.47
C GLY A 91 7.74 10.19 -14.45
N VAL A 92 6.53 10.49 -14.94
CA VAL A 92 5.37 10.79 -14.08
C VAL A 92 4.64 9.49 -13.81
N PHE A 93 4.48 9.17 -12.53
CA PHE A 93 3.76 7.98 -12.08
C PHE A 93 2.55 8.40 -11.26
N ASP A 94 1.48 7.65 -11.46
CA ASP A 94 0.42 7.54 -10.47
C ASP A 94 0.63 6.27 -9.66
N TYR A 95 0.20 6.28 -8.42
CA TYR A 95 0.17 5.10 -7.59
C TYR A 95 -1.20 4.98 -6.92
N ALA A 96 -1.56 3.75 -6.62
CA ALA A 96 -2.73 3.44 -5.82
C ALA A 96 -2.34 2.48 -4.72
N ILE A 97 -2.94 2.67 -3.54
CA ILE A 97 -2.73 1.79 -2.41
C ILE A 97 -4.03 1.08 -2.11
N ARG A 98 -3.92 -0.20 -1.81
CA ARG A 98 -5.07 -0.96 -1.30
C ARG A 98 -4.67 -1.83 -0.12
N MET A 99 -5.60 -1.95 0.81
CA MET A 99 -5.56 -2.88 1.91
C MET A 99 -6.46 -4.08 1.60
N ARG A 100 -5.95 -5.27 1.91
CA ARG A 100 -6.66 -6.55 1.74
C ARG A 100 -6.33 -7.47 2.93
N PRO A 101 -7.17 -8.47 3.24
CA PRO A 101 -6.82 -9.50 4.20
C PRO A 101 -5.59 -10.30 3.75
N SER A 102 -4.81 -10.78 4.73
CA SER A 102 -3.72 -11.72 4.53
C SER A 102 -3.88 -12.92 5.47
N ASN A 103 -3.71 -14.13 4.94
CA ASN A 103 -3.72 -15.36 5.73
C ASN A 103 -2.95 -16.46 4.98
N PRO A 104 -1.99 -17.15 5.62
CA PRO A 104 -1.27 -18.27 5.00
C PRO A 104 -2.16 -19.41 4.48
N LEU A 105 -3.35 -19.58 5.04
CA LEU A 105 -4.32 -20.61 4.63
C LEU A 105 -5.19 -20.19 3.43
N LEU A 106 -4.99 -18.99 2.90
CA LEU A 106 -5.71 -18.43 1.76
C LEU A 106 -4.72 -18.10 0.63
N PRO A 107 -4.31 -19.09 -0.16
CA PRO A 107 -3.27 -18.93 -1.18
C PRO A 107 -3.74 -18.07 -2.37
N HIS A 108 -5.06 -17.88 -2.56
CA HIS A 108 -5.60 -17.10 -3.67
C HIS A 108 -6.25 -15.80 -3.19
N LEU A 109 -5.90 -14.70 -3.86
CA LEU A 109 -6.44 -13.36 -3.57
C LEU A 109 -7.96 -13.25 -3.78
N GLN A 110 -8.56 -14.17 -4.55
CA GLN A 110 -9.99 -14.21 -4.83
C GLN A 110 -10.80 -14.90 -3.72
N ASP A 111 -10.13 -15.53 -2.74
CA ASP A 111 -10.81 -16.24 -1.66
C ASP A 111 -11.50 -15.28 -0.68
N PHE A 112 -11.13 -13.99 -0.70
CA PHE A 112 -11.72 -12.92 0.11
C PHE A 112 -12.10 -11.72 -0.74
N ASN A 113 -13.41 -11.43 -0.82
CA ASN A 113 -13.95 -10.26 -1.52
C ASN A 113 -13.85 -8.96 -0.69
N LEU A 114 -12.75 -8.76 0.05
CA LEU A 114 -12.50 -7.56 0.84
C LEU A 114 -11.29 -6.79 0.28
N VAL A 115 -11.55 -5.57 -0.18
CA VAL A 115 -10.53 -4.62 -0.61
C VAL A 115 -10.95 -3.24 -0.12
N LYS A 116 -10.01 -2.48 0.46
CA LYS A 116 -10.16 -1.05 0.73
C LYS A 116 -9.09 -0.29 -0.04
N TRP A 117 -9.50 0.64 -0.89
CA TRP A 117 -8.59 1.61 -1.50
C TRP A 117 -8.33 2.73 -0.49
N LEU A 118 -7.06 3.06 -0.27
CA LEU A 118 -6.62 4.05 0.73
C LEU A 118 -6.34 5.40 0.08
#